data_AF-A0A7X3M244-F1
#
_entry.id   AF-A0A7X3M244-F1
#
_cell.length_a   1.000
_cell.length_b   1.000
_cell.length_c   1.000
_cell.angle_alpha   90.00
_cell.angle_beta   90.00
_cell.angle_gamma   90.00
#
_symmetry.space_group_name_H-M   'P 1'
#
loop_
_entity.id
_entity.type
_entity.pdbx_description
1 polymer ?
#
loop_
_entity_poly.entity_id
_entity_poly.type
_entity_poly.pdbx_seq_one_letter_code
_entity_poly.pdbx_strand_id
1 'polypeptide(L)'
;MKKIIFISMPSPTLMRAPGFGVGGLFTHFREDKYMHAVQKEIDKHQLHWRFTSDTTESNIETLIAEGAELLVLAPGMRFMFYRKNFDKQRMVFLTTMEFMSNDVQPVMRKIREREDSEGLIR
;
A
#
# COMPACT_ATOMS: atom_id res chain seq x y z
N MET A 1 5.23 7.36 -14.89
CA MET A 1 5.73 6.73 -13.64
C MET A 1 4.53 6.23 -12.87
N LYS A 2 4.48 4.92 -12.57
CA LYS A 2 3.32 4.28 -11.95
C LYS A 2 3.35 4.47 -10.43
N LYS A 3 2.19 4.62 -9.79
CA LYS A 3 2.11 4.91 -8.35
C LYS A 3 1.59 3.72 -7.55
N ILE A 4 2.32 3.38 -6.50
CA ILE A 4 1.88 2.49 -5.43
C ILE A 4 1.58 3.35 -4.21
N ILE A 5 0.40 3.20 -3.63
CA ILE A 5 0.02 3.92 -2.41
C ILE A 5 -0.05 2.95 -1.24
N PHE A 6 0.68 3.27 -0.18
CA PHE A 6 0.65 2.55 1.09
C PHE A 6 -0.41 3.14 2.02
N ILE A 7 -1.30 2.29 2.53
CA ILE A 7 -2.42 2.70 3.37
C ILE A 7 -2.26 2.09 4.76
N SER A 8 -1.91 2.92 5.74
CA SER A 8 -1.74 2.54 7.14
C SER A 8 -2.80 3.08 8.09
N MET A 9 -3.47 4.18 7.72
CA MET A 9 -4.49 4.79 8.57
C MET A 9 -5.92 4.52 8.06
N PRO A 10 -6.84 4.09 8.94
CA PRO A 10 -8.27 4.08 8.62
C PRO A 10 -8.78 5.48 8.31
N SER A 11 -9.73 5.62 7.37
CA SER A 11 -10.44 6.90 7.22
C SER A 11 -11.07 7.28 8.56
N PRO A 12 -10.98 8.55 9.01
CA PRO A 12 -11.55 8.95 10.28
C PRO A 12 -13.05 8.68 10.26
N THR A 13 -13.45 7.64 10.98
CA THR A 13 -14.83 7.43 11.37
C THR A 13 -15.04 8.22 12.64
N LEU A 14 -16.10 9.03 12.68
CA LEU A 14 -16.48 10.03 13.71
C LEU A 14 -16.44 9.57 15.19
N MET A 15 -16.06 8.33 15.51
CA MET A 15 -16.12 7.74 16.86
C MET A 15 -14.84 7.05 17.36
N ARG A 16 -13.70 7.10 16.66
CA ARG A 16 -12.45 6.57 17.24
C ARG A 16 -11.66 7.67 17.96
N ALA A 17 -11.61 7.57 19.29
CA ALA A 17 -10.77 8.42 20.12
C ALA A 17 -9.29 8.34 19.66
N PRO A 18 -8.58 9.49 19.60
CA PRO A 18 -7.17 9.51 19.24
C PRO A 18 -6.38 8.88 20.39
N GLY A 19 -6.05 7.60 20.27
CA GLY A 19 -5.22 6.90 21.27
C GLY A 19 -5.48 5.41 21.47
N PHE A 20 -6.56 4.83 20.92
CA PHE A 20 -6.93 3.43 21.20
C PHE A 20 -6.89 2.48 19.99
N GLY A 21 -6.06 2.74 18.99
CA GLY A 21 -5.93 1.81 17.85
C GLY A 21 -4.64 1.84 17.04
N VAL A 22 -3.72 2.76 17.31
CA VAL A 22 -2.51 2.92 16.48
C VAL A 22 -1.36 3.23 17.42
N GLY A 23 -0.41 2.29 17.53
CA GLY A 23 0.78 2.46 18.36
C GLY A 23 1.60 3.66 17.90
N GLY A 24 1.54 4.77 18.63
CA GLY A 24 2.30 5.98 18.30
C GLY A 24 3.79 5.73 18.05
N LEU A 25 4.41 6.55 17.20
CA LEU A 25 5.83 6.60 16.76
C LEU A 25 6.41 5.27 16.19
N PHE A 26 6.18 4.14 16.85
CA PHE A 26 6.60 2.80 16.49
C PHE A 26 5.85 2.22 15.30
N THR A 27 4.58 2.58 15.04
CA THR A 27 3.93 2.22 13.76
C THR A 27 4.56 2.99 12.62
N HIS A 28 4.71 4.31 12.72
CA HIS A 28 5.34 5.13 11.68
C HIS A 28 6.75 4.67 11.31
N PHE A 29 7.59 4.37 12.30
CA PHE A 29 8.94 3.86 12.02
C PHE A 29 8.93 2.53 11.25
N ARG A 30 7.90 1.68 11.45
CA ARG A 30 7.74 0.43 10.71
C ARG A 30 7.17 0.63 9.32
N GLU A 31 6.27 1.60 9.15
CA GLU A 31 5.72 1.99 7.84
C GLU A 31 6.86 2.49 6.94
N ASP A 32 7.67 3.41 7.43
CA ASP A 32 8.82 3.95 6.70
C ASP A 32 9.82 2.85 6.33
N LYS A 33 10.11 1.94 7.27
CA LYS A 33 11.02 0.82 7.03
C LYS A 33 10.50 -0.13 5.95
N TYR A 34 9.22 -0.47 6.00
CA TYR A 34 8.59 -1.33 4.99
C TYR A 34 8.59 -0.67 3.61
N MET A 35 8.15 0.59 3.56
CA MET A 35 8.09 1.37 2.32
C MET A 35 9.47 1.54 1.69
N HIS A 36 10.49 1.81 2.51
CA HIS A 36 11.87 1.91 2.05
C HIS A 36 12.38 0.58 1.50
N ALA A 37 12.06 -0.55 2.15
CA ALA A 37 12.46 -1.87 1.67
C ALA A 37 11.86 -2.18 0.28
N VAL A 38 10.57 -1.88 0.09
CA VAL A 38 9.89 -2.08 -1.21
C VAL A 38 10.46 -1.14 -2.27
N GLN A 39 10.62 0.16 -1.97
CA GLN A 39 11.18 1.11 -2.95
C GLN A 39 12.60 0.73 -3.35
N LYS A 40 13.43 0.27 -2.39
CA LYS A 40 14.77 -0.22 -2.68
C LYS A 40 14.77 -1.41 -3.64
N GLU A 41 13.83 -2.34 -3.48
CA GLU A 41 13.73 -3.48 -4.40
C GLU A 41 13.23 -3.02 -5.78
N ILE A 42 12.25 -2.12 -5.86
CA ILE A 42 11.79 -1.50 -7.11
C ILE A 42 12.96 -0.84 -7.86
N ASP A 43 13.75 -0.03 -7.16
CA ASP A 43 14.90 0.69 -7.74
C ASP A 43 15.98 -0.28 -8.22
N LYS A 44 16.24 -1.36 -7.45
CA LYS A 44 17.19 -2.41 -7.81
C LYS A 44 16.80 -3.15 -9.10
N HIS A 45 15.51 -3.36 -9.33
CA HIS A 45 14.98 -3.95 -10.57
C HIS A 45 14.71 -2.91 -11.67
N GLN A 46 15.08 -1.63 -11.45
CA GLN A 46 14.89 -0.53 -12.39
C GLN A 46 13.44 -0.37 -12.87
N LEU A 47 12.48 -0.68 -11.99
CA LEU A 47 11.05 -0.61 -12.30
C LEU A 47 10.57 0.84 -12.19
N HIS A 48 9.78 1.32 -13.15
CA HIS A 48 9.25 2.70 -13.18
C HIS A 48 8.05 2.91 -12.24
N TRP A 49 8.17 2.44 -11.00
CA TRP A 49 7.17 2.55 -9.94
C TRP A 49 7.67 3.43 -8.79
N ARG A 50 6.75 4.16 -8.19
CA ARG A 50 7.01 4.97 -7.00
C ARG A 50 6.08 4.55 -5.88
N PHE A 51 6.65 4.27 -4.71
CA PHE A 51 5.91 3.90 -3.52
C PHE A 51 5.79 5.10 -2.58
N THR A 52 4.56 5.54 -2.31
CA THR A 52 4.26 6.70 -1.47
C THR A 52 3.22 6.36 -0.41
N SER A 53 3.21 7.11 0.68
CA SER A 53 2.20 6.96 1.73
C SER A 53 0.90 7.65 1.32
N ASP A 54 -0.22 7.15 1.82
CA ASP A 54 -1.53 7.76 1.67
C ASP A 54 -1.62 9.06 2.49
N THR A 55 -1.93 10.18 1.82
CA THR A 55 -2.20 11.48 2.44
C THR A 55 -3.67 11.87 2.37
N THR A 56 -4.54 10.98 1.89
CA THR A 56 -5.96 11.24 1.57
C THR A 56 -6.92 10.66 2.60
N GLU A 57 -6.39 10.16 3.72
CA GLU A 57 -7.16 9.48 4.77
C GLU A 57 -8.01 8.31 4.23
N SER A 58 -7.44 7.46 3.38
CA SER A 58 -8.12 6.33 2.75
C SER A 58 -9.31 6.72 1.86
N ASN A 59 -9.28 7.92 1.24
CA ASN A 59 -10.27 8.32 0.25
C ASN A 59 -9.96 7.70 -1.12
N ILE A 60 -10.68 6.62 -1.43
CA ILE A 60 -10.50 5.87 -2.69
C ILE A 60 -10.73 6.72 -3.94
N GLU A 61 -11.70 7.63 -3.92
CA GLU A 61 -11.98 8.46 -5.09
C GLU A 61 -10.79 9.38 -5.37
N THR A 62 -10.21 9.96 -4.33
CA THR A 62 -9.00 10.77 -4.42
C THR A 62 -7.80 9.92 -4.89
N LEU A 63 -7.60 8.73 -4.32
CA LEU A 63 -6.52 7.83 -4.72
C LEU A 63 -6.61 7.42 -6.20
N ILE A 64 -7.82 7.14 -6.69
CA ILE A 64 -8.05 6.85 -8.11
C ILE A 64 -7.75 8.10 -8.96
N ALA A 65 -8.25 9.27 -8.55
CA ALA A 65 -8.03 10.53 -9.28
C ALA A 65 -6.55 10.92 -9.36
N GLU A 66 -5.75 10.60 -8.33
CA GLU A 66 -4.30 10.82 -8.30
C GLU A 66 -3.49 9.80 -9.12
N GLY A 67 -4.17 8.82 -9.73
CA GLY A 67 -3.57 7.79 -10.58
C GLY A 67 -2.91 6.65 -9.78
N ALA A 68 -3.45 6.28 -8.62
CA ALA A 68 -2.97 5.11 -7.90
C ALA A 68 -3.23 3.82 -8.70
N GLU A 69 -2.16 3.13 -9.10
CA GLU A 69 -2.25 1.89 -9.87
C GLU A 69 -2.29 0.64 -8.99
N LEU A 70 -1.71 0.73 -7.79
CA LEU A 70 -1.64 -0.35 -6.83
C LEU A 70 -1.79 0.21 -5.42
N LEU A 71 -2.65 -0.41 -4.62
CA LEU A 71 -2.79 -0.11 -3.20
C LEU A 71 -2.14 -1.22 -2.38
N VAL A 72 -1.32 -0.84 -1.41
CA VAL A 72 -0.73 -1.76 -0.43
C VAL A 72 -1.29 -1.40 0.93
N LEU A 73 -1.98 -2.34 1.55
CA LEU A 73 -2.72 -2.11 2.79
C LEU A 73 -1.99 -2.75 3.96
N ALA A 74 -1.77 -1.95 5.00
CA ALA A 74 -1.21 -2.43 6.26
C ALA A 74 -2.13 -3.49 6.91
N PRO A 75 -1.59 -4.32 7.82
CA PRO A 75 -2.38 -5.31 8.55
C PRO A 75 -3.58 -4.66 9.26
N GLY A 76 -4.76 -5.29 9.15
CA GLY A 76 -6.01 -4.79 9.76
C GLY A 76 -6.84 -3.86 8.88
N MET A 77 -6.29 -3.35 7.77
CA MET A 77 -6.98 -2.42 6.86
C MET A 77 -7.95 -3.11 5.88
N ARG A 78 -7.83 -4.45 5.75
CA ARG A 78 -8.58 -5.27 4.79
C ARG A 78 -10.09 -5.02 4.83
N PHE A 79 -10.67 -4.92 6.02
CA PHE A 79 -12.13 -4.84 6.18
C PHE A 79 -12.74 -3.50 5.74
N MET A 80 -11.96 -2.41 5.74
CA MET A 80 -12.48 -1.10 5.32
C MET A 80 -12.55 -0.97 3.80
N PHE A 81 -11.55 -1.51 3.10
CA PHE A 81 -11.47 -1.42 1.64
C PHE A 81 -12.31 -2.49 0.95
N TYR A 82 -12.64 -3.59 1.65
CA TYR A 82 -13.52 -4.62 1.10
C TYR A 82 -14.93 -4.11 0.78
N ARG A 83 -15.35 -2.99 1.38
CA ARG A 83 -16.69 -2.38 1.20
C ARG A 83 -16.74 -1.25 0.16
N LYS A 84 -15.59 -0.84 -0.40
CA LYS A 84 -15.52 0.29 -1.34
C LYS A 84 -15.10 -0.19 -2.75
N ASN A 85 -15.45 0.58 -3.79
CA ASN A 85 -15.38 0.19 -5.21
C ASN A 85 -13.98 0.20 -5.88
N PHE A 86 -12.90 -0.12 -5.16
CA PHE A 86 -11.58 -0.20 -5.79
C PHE A 86 -11.29 -1.63 -6.28
N ASP A 87 -10.64 -1.75 -7.45
CA ASP A 87 -10.34 -3.03 -8.07
C ASP A 87 -9.45 -3.89 -7.16
N LYS A 88 -10.00 -5.02 -6.70
CA LYS A 88 -9.30 -5.95 -5.82
C LYS A 88 -8.05 -6.55 -6.47
N GLN A 89 -7.98 -6.61 -7.80
CA GLN A 89 -6.80 -7.06 -8.52
C GLN A 89 -5.64 -6.04 -8.46
N ARG A 90 -5.90 -4.82 -7.99
CA ARG A 90 -4.92 -3.75 -7.79
C ARG A 90 -4.67 -3.49 -6.30
N MET A 91 -4.91 -4.49 -5.45
CA MET A 91 -4.66 -4.41 -4.01
C MET A 91 -3.70 -5.51 -3.54
N VAL A 92 -2.86 -5.17 -2.57
CA VAL A 92 -2.07 -6.10 -1.77
C VAL A 92 -2.45 -5.90 -0.31
N PHE A 93 -2.96 -6.95 0.33
CA PHE A 93 -3.24 -6.94 1.76
C PHE A 93 -2.08 -7.60 2.48
N LEU A 94 -1.30 -6.83 3.23
CA LEU A 94 -0.21 -7.39 4.00
C LEU A 94 -0.73 -8.13 5.22
N THR A 95 -0.20 -9.33 5.43
CA THR A 95 -0.28 -10.00 6.72
C THR A 95 0.62 -9.29 7.73
N THR A 96 0.33 -9.48 9.02
CA THR A 96 1.18 -8.96 10.09
C THR A 96 2.63 -9.43 9.93
N MET A 97 2.84 -10.69 9.53
CA MET A 97 4.18 -11.23 9.36
C MET A 97 4.93 -10.57 8.21
N GLU A 98 4.32 -10.45 7.03
CA GLU A 98 4.94 -9.78 5.87
C GLU A 98 5.32 -8.32 6.19
N PHE A 99 4.45 -7.59 6.88
CA PHE A 99 4.75 -6.22 7.27
C PHE A 99 5.87 -6.13 8.32
N MET A 100 5.84 -7.00 9.35
CA MET A 100 6.86 -7.00 10.41
C MET A 100 8.24 -7.45 9.92
N SER A 101 8.31 -8.35 8.94
CA SER A 101 9.56 -8.86 8.37
C SER A 101 10.11 -8.00 7.22
N ASN A 102 9.35 -7.00 6.75
CA ASN A 102 9.64 -6.27 5.51
C ASN A 102 9.67 -7.18 4.29
N ASP A 103 8.76 -8.14 4.22
CA ASP A 103 8.60 -8.97 3.04
C ASP A 103 8.02 -8.15 1.87
N VAL A 104 8.87 -7.93 0.88
CA VAL A 104 8.54 -7.18 -0.34
C VAL A 104 7.90 -8.07 -1.41
N GLN A 105 7.98 -9.40 -1.29
CA GLN A 105 7.55 -10.34 -2.33
C GLN A 105 6.09 -10.18 -2.74
N PRO A 106 5.12 -9.93 -1.84
CA PRO A 106 3.73 -9.72 -2.23
C PRO A 106 3.57 -8.53 -3.18
N VAL A 107 4.27 -7.43 -2.91
CA VAL A 107 4.23 -6.22 -3.75
C VAL A 107 4.96 -6.45 -5.06
N MET A 108 6.17 -7.02 -5.03
CA MET A 108 6.96 -7.28 -6.24
C MET A 108 6.29 -8.29 -7.18
N ARG A 109 5.62 -9.31 -6.64
CA ARG A 109 4.79 -10.24 -7.43
C ARG A 109 3.67 -9.48 -8.13
N LYS A 110 3.00 -8.56 -7.42
CA LYS A 110 1.87 -7.81 -7.97
C LYS A 110 2.28 -6.81 -9.05
N ILE A 111 3.45 -6.18 -8.89
CA ILE A 111 4.03 -5.33 -9.93
C ILE A 111 4.29 -6.15 -11.21
N ARG A 112 4.91 -7.33 -11.09
CA ARG A 112 5.16 -8.21 -12.24
C ARG A 112 3.88 -8.62 -12.95
N GLU A 113 2.87 -9.06 -12.22
CA GLU A 113 1.54 -9.37 -12.80
C GLU A 113 0.96 -8.21 -13.62
N ARG A 114 1.18 -6.96 -13.18
CA ARG A 114 0.71 -5.75 -13.87
C ARG A 114 1.54 -5.44 -15.11
N GLU A 115 2.87 -5.52 -15.03
CA GLU A 115 3.76 -5.32 -16.17
C GLU A 115 3.54 -6.38 -17.27
N ASP A 116 3.33 -7.64 -16.88
CA ASP A 116 3.04 -8.76 -17.79
C ASP A 116 1.70 -8.57 -18.50
N SER A 117 0.66 -8.16 -17.75
CA SER A 117 -0.68 -7.88 -18.30
C SER A 117 -0.69 -6.71 -19.29
N GLU A 118 0.26 -5.79 -19.16
CA GLU A 118 0.42 -4.61 -20.02
C GLU A 118 1.41 -4.84 -21.17
N GLY A 119 2.06 -6.02 -21.24
CA GLY A 119 3.00 -6.39 -22.29
C GLY A 119 4.33 -5.64 -22.26
N LEU A 120 4.70 -5.08 -21.09
CA LEU A 120 5.90 -4.25 -20.90
C LEU A 120 7.17 -5.06 -20.62
N ILE A 121 7.03 -6.36 -20.34
CA ILE A 121 8.13 -7.32 -20.26
C ILE A 121 8.03 -8.23 -21.50
N ARG A 122 8.76 -7.87 -22.56
CA ARG A 122 9.05 -8.74 -23.70
C ARG A 122 10.53 -8.63 -24.03
#